data_AF-A0A1G0B1J1-F1
#
_entry.id   AF-A0A1G0B1J1-F1
#
_cell.length_a   1.000
_cell.length_b   1.000
_cell.length_c   1.000
_cell.angle_alpha   90.00
_cell.angle_beta   90.00
_cell.angle_gamma   90.00
#
_symmetry.space_group_name_H-M   'P 1'
#
loop_
_entity.id
_entity.type
_entity.pdbx_description
1 polymer ?
#
loop_
_entity_poly.entity_id
_entity_poly.type
_entity_poly.pdbx_seq_one_letter_code
_entity_poly.pdbx_strand_id
1 'polypeptide(L)'
;MNTYVDAAGKAFLIGKKDGKIHELKPQSEVCSRDNAHKNVSCSTCHSSWTSRCIGCHNEFDKDEPRAFDLLDKKYGKGQWKEHVAEFSSSQPAMGVRESKNKRLIEPAIPGMIITIDKGSYAGKEIGKDVSFYRLYASNSPHTTTKSVRDCKSCHTNSATLGYGNGKLVYDIKNGKGKWNFTPEYENNPNDNLPEDAWIPFLTAPKKGIINSTRLDFRPFTVKEQQRLLLVGACLQCHKDDSKEMKQSLVDGINPLLKKLSKNCILPAYN
;
A
#
# COMPACT_ATOMS: atom_id res chain seq x y z
N MET A 1 -21.88 19.79 16.41
CA MET A 1 -20.93 19.95 15.28
C MET A 1 -20.00 21.10 15.63
N ASN A 2 -18.68 20.94 15.51
CA ASN A 2 -17.70 21.97 15.94
C ASN A 2 -17.10 22.75 14.76
N THR A 3 -17.79 22.78 13.62
CA THR A 3 -17.42 23.51 12.43
C THR A 3 -18.60 24.36 11.96
N TYR A 4 -18.34 25.55 11.44
CA TYR A 4 -19.36 26.44 10.88
C TYR A 4 -18.79 27.29 9.73
N VAL A 5 -19.67 27.86 8.92
CA VAL A 5 -19.33 28.83 7.86
C VAL A 5 -19.99 30.16 8.23
N ASP A 6 -19.24 31.25 8.17
CA ASP A 6 -19.78 32.59 8.44
C ASP A 6 -20.56 33.17 7.25
N ALA A 7 -21.15 34.36 7.44
CA ALA A 7 -21.89 35.05 6.38
C ALA A 7 -21.00 35.49 5.19
N ALA A 8 -19.68 35.55 5.38
CA ALA A 8 -18.72 35.86 4.33
C ALA A 8 -18.22 34.61 3.58
N GLY A 9 -18.72 33.41 3.94
CA GLY A 9 -18.34 32.15 3.32
C GLY A 9 -17.04 31.55 3.84
N LYS A 10 -16.47 32.07 4.95
CA LYS A 10 -15.27 31.52 5.58
C LYS A 10 -15.64 30.39 6.54
N ALA A 11 -14.87 29.29 6.48
CA ALA A 11 -15.07 28.14 7.34
C ALA A 11 -14.20 28.22 8.60
N PHE A 12 -14.75 27.78 9.73
CA PHE A 12 -14.09 27.80 11.03
C PHE A 12 -14.28 26.48 11.80
N LEU A 13 -13.31 26.16 12.65
CA LEU A 13 -13.30 25.04 13.58
C LEU A 13 -13.23 25.58 15.01
N ILE A 14 -14.13 25.11 15.88
CA ILE A 14 -14.12 25.39 17.31
C ILE A 14 -13.35 24.26 18.01
N GLY A 15 -12.28 24.63 18.71
CA GLY A 15 -11.43 23.74 19.51
C GLY A 15 -12.23 23.10 20.64
N LYS A 16 -12.28 21.76 20.68
CA LYS A 16 -13.07 21.04 21.70
C LYS A 16 -12.55 21.23 23.13
N LYS A 17 -11.25 21.51 23.29
CA LYS A 17 -10.59 21.64 24.59
C LYS A 17 -10.73 23.05 25.18
N ASP A 18 -10.59 24.08 24.36
CA ASP A 18 -10.40 25.47 24.79
C ASP A 18 -11.40 26.45 24.16
N GLY A 19 -12.29 25.98 23.28
CA GLY A 19 -13.26 26.82 22.58
C GLY A 19 -12.66 27.76 21.55
N LYS A 20 -11.34 27.69 21.28
CA LYS A 20 -10.70 28.61 20.34
C LYS A 20 -11.20 28.41 18.92
N ILE A 21 -11.33 29.51 18.20
CA ILE A 21 -11.77 29.53 16.81
C ILE A 21 -10.55 29.47 15.90
N HIS A 22 -10.52 28.50 14.99
CA HIS A 22 -9.48 28.34 13.99
C HIS A 22 -10.08 28.52 12.59
N GLU A 23 -9.54 29.44 11.81
CA GLU A 23 -9.91 29.59 10.39
C GLU A 23 -9.45 28.36 9.60
N LEU A 24 -10.37 27.75 8.86
CA LEU A 24 -10.11 26.63 7.98
C LEU A 24 -9.72 27.16 6.61
N LYS A 25 -8.48 26.89 6.20
CA LYS A 25 -8.00 27.26 4.87
C LYS A 25 -8.63 26.34 3.82
N PRO A 26 -9.01 26.87 2.64
CA PRO A 26 -9.45 26.03 1.54
C PRO A 26 -8.33 25.09 1.09
N GLN A 27 -8.73 23.99 0.47
CA GLN A 27 -7.79 23.07 -0.18
C GLN A 27 -6.99 23.81 -1.26
N SER A 28 -5.69 23.50 -1.39
CA SER A 28 -4.84 24.13 -2.41
C SER A 28 -5.32 23.79 -3.82
N GLU A 29 -5.07 24.69 -4.78
CA GLU A 29 -5.44 24.48 -6.19
C GLU A 29 -4.80 23.22 -6.79
N VAL A 30 -3.59 22.86 -6.34
CA VAL A 30 -2.87 21.66 -6.78
C VAL A 30 -3.67 20.40 -6.46
N CYS A 31 -4.34 20.36 -5.31
CA CYS A 31 -5.14 19.20 -4.93
C CYS A 31 -6.58 19.27 -5.46
N SER A 32 -7.15 20.46 -5.65
CA SER A 32 -8.55 20.62 -6.07
C SER A 32 -8.77 20.59 -7.59
N ARG A 33 -7.74 20.87 -8.40
CA ARG A 33 -7.79 20.78 -9.88
C ARG A 33 -7.29 19.45 -10.45
N ASP A 34 -6.90 18.51 -9.60
CA ASP A 34 -6.36 17.23 -10.02
C ASP A 34 -7.47 16.30 -10.51
N ASN A 35 -7.62 16.22 -11.84
CA ASN A 35 -8.54 15.28 -12.46
C ASN A 35 -7.99 13.85 -12.51
N ALA A 36 -6.68 13.67 -12.40
CA ALA A 36 -6.02 12.37 -12.47
C ALA A 36 -6.15 11.58 -11.15
N HIS A 37 -6.12 12.26 -10.01
CA HIS A 37 -6.13 11.63 -8.68
C HIS A 37 -7.43 11.82 -7.89
N LYS A 38 -8.57 12.11 -8.55
CA LYS A 38 -9.88 12.23 -7.88
C LYS A 38 -10.27 11.04 -7.00
N ASN A 39 -9.78 9.86 -7.36
CA ASN A 39 -10.02 8.61 -6.64
C ASN A 39 -8.88 8.24 -5.70
N VAL A 40 -8.06 9.20 -5.25
CA VAL A 40 -6.97 8.97 -4.29
C VAL A 40 -7.34 9.63 -2.97
N SER A 41 -7.20 8.89 -1.86
CA SER A 41 -7.46 9.43 -0.52
C SER A 41 -6.38 10.42 -0.12
N CYS A 42 -6.73 11.43 0.69
CA CYS A 42 -5.77 12.40 1.21
C CYS A 42 -4.61 11.72 1.95
N SER A 43 -4.91 10.66 2.72
CA SER A 43 -3.93 9.87 3.45
C SER A 43 -2.92 9.18 2.54
N THR A 44 -3.28 8.83 1.30
CA THR A 44 -2.34 8.23 0.34
C THR A 44 -1.21 9.21 -0.01
N CYS A 45 -1.53 10.49 -0.17
CA CYS A 45 -0.54 11.53 -0.49
C CYS A 45 0.20 12.04 0.76
N HIS A 46 -0.53 12.20 1.86
CA HIS A 46 -0.06 12.92 3.05
C HIS A 46 0.50 12.03 4.17
N SER A 47 0.46 10.70 4.06
CA SER A 47 1.08 9.81 5.06
C SER A 47 2.58 9.67 4.80
N SER A 48 3.37 10.11 5.78
CA SER A 48 4.84 10.05 5.73
C SER A 48 5.39 8.63 5.95
N TRP A 49 4.79 7.87 6.86
CA TRP A 49 5.18 6.48 7.13
C TRP A 49 4.06 5.65 7.79
N THR A 50 4.23 4.35 7.83
CA THR A 50 3.40 3.41 8.58
C THR A 50 4.27 2.27 9.09
N SER A 51 3.84 1.61 10.16
CA SER A 51 4.47 0.37 10.62
C SER A 51 4.32 -0.73 9.57
N ARG A 52 5.34 -1.57 9.48
CA ARG A 52 5.39 -2.79 8.66
C ARG A 52 5.82 -3.95 9.53
N CYS A 53 5.08 -5.03 9.45
CA CYS A 53 5.36 -6.30 10.12
C CYS A 53 5.32 -7.36 9.02
N ILE A 54 6.47 -7.92 8.64
CA ILE A 54 6.57 -8.79 7.46
C ILE A 54 6.47 -10.28 7.78
N GLY A 55 6.13 -10.64 9.01
CA GLY A 55 5.87 -12.03 9.37
C GLY A 55 5.70 -12.24 10.86
N CYS A 56 4.73 -13.07 11.23
CA CYS A 56 4.63 -13.72 12.53
C CYS A 56 4.54 -15.24 12.32
N HIS A 57 5.28 -16.02 13.09
CA HIS A 57 5.14 -17.47 13.15
C HIS A 57 4.55 -17.86 14.49
N ASN A 58 3.51 -18.68 14.48
CA ASN A 58 2.80 -19.13 15.66
C ASN A 58 2.90 -20.64 15.79
N GLU A 59 3.43 -21.09 16.93
CA GLU A 59 3.51 -22.50 17.30
C GLU A 59 3.00 -22.70 18.72
N PHE A 60 2.50 -23.88 19.02
CA PHE A 60 2.01 -24.25 20.34
C PHE A 60 3.12 -24.92 21.13
N ASP A 61 3.56 -24.25 22.20
CA ASP A 61 4.43 -24.84 23.20
C ASP A 61 3.57 -25.52 24.27
N LYS A 62 3.44 -26.84 24.16
CA LYS A 62 2.71 -27.69 25.12
C LYS A 62 3.36 -27.76 26.50
N ASP A 63 4.63 -27.38 26.62
CA ASP A 63 5.42 -27.53 27.83
C ASP A 63 5.55 -26.23 28.63
N GLU A 64 5.06 -25.11 28.10
CA GLU A 64 4.91 -23.84 28.81
C GLU A 64 4.13 -24.03 30.12
N PRO A 65 4.78 -23.93 31.31
CA PRO A 65 4.17 -24.33 32.56
C PRO A 65 3.16 -23.31 33.13
N ARG A 66 3.18 -22.05 32.66
CA ARG A 66 2.34 -20.97 33.20
C ARG A 66 1.76 -20.08 32.09
N ALA A 67 1.07 -20.70 31.14
CA ALA A 67 0.26 -19.98 30.16
C ALA A 67 -0.93 -19.30 30.84
N PHE A 68 -1.31 -18.10 30.40
CA PHE A 68 -2.52 -17.44 30.88
C PHE A 68 -3.66 -17.64 29.89
N ASP A 69 -4.72 -18.33 30.32
CA ASP A 69 -5.95 -18.50 29.54
C ASP A 69 -6.78 -17.22 29.65
N LEU A 70 -6.98 -16.52 28.53
CA LEU A 70 -7.74 -15.26 28.48
C LEU A 70 -9.26 -15.46 28.62
N LEU A 71 -9.79 -16.65 28.26
CA LEU A 71 -11.20 -16.97 28.36
C LEU A 71 -11.58 -17.29 29.81
N ASP A 72 -10.80 -18.19 30.44
CA ASP A 72 -11.02 -18.64 31.82
C ASP A 72 -10.35 -17.75 32.87
N LYS A 73 -9.48 -16.82 32.44
CA LYS A 73 -8.70 -15.89 33.27
C LYS A 73 -7.87 -16.58 34.36
N LYS A 74 -7.29 -17.74 34.03
CA LYS A 74 -6.50 -18.57 34.95
C LYS A 74 -5.18 -19.02 34.31
N TYR A 75 -4.21 -19.36 35.15
CA TYR A 75 -2.99 -20.00 34.66
C TYR A 75 -3.24 -21.48 34.33
N GLY A 76 -2.66 -21.94 33.24
CA GLY A 76 -2.70 -23.32 32.76
C GLY A 76 -1.39 -23.73 32.09
N LYS A 77 -1.31 -24.98 31.64
CA LYS A 77 -0.17 -25.51 30.89
C LYS A 77 -0.44 -25.39 29.38
N GLY A 78 0.57 -24.98 28.62
CA GLY A 78 0.54 -24.92 27.17
C GLY A 78 0.12 -23.55 26.63
N GLN A 79 0.92 -22.97 25.74
CA GLN A 79 0.66 -21.64 25.17
C GLN A 79 0.99 -21.58 23.68
N TRP A 80 0.18 -20.85 22.91
CA TRP A 80 0.61 -20.37 21.60
C TRP A 80 1.68 -19.31 21.76
N LYS A 81 2.86 -19.56 21.21
CA LYS A 81 3.98 -18.63 21.17
C LYS A 81 4.04 -17.99 19.79
N GLU A 82 4.01 -16.66 19.79
CA GLU A 82 4.23 -15.86 18.58
C GLU A 82 5.70 -15.47 18.50
N HIS A 83 6.32 -15.81 17.38
CA HIS A 83 7.65 -15.39 16.99
C HIS A 83 7.51 -14.35 15.90
N VAL A 84 8.10 -13.18 16.10
CA VAL A 84 8.04 -12.13 15.08
C VAL A 84 9.29 -12.17 14.21
N ALA A 85 9.11 -11.96 12.91
CA ALA A 85 10.22 -11.83 11.97
C ALA A 85 10.85 -10.43 12.05
N GLU A 86 10.37 -9.47 11.25
CA GLU A 86 10.94 -8.13 11.18
C GLU A 86 9.84 -7.06 11.32
N PHE A 87 10.17 -6.05 12.13
CA PHE A 87 9.40 -4.82 12.26
C PHE A 87 10.18 -3.66 11.66
N SER A 88 9.51 -2.87 10.84
CA SER A 88 10.09 -1.66 10.26
C SER A 88 9.02 -0.60 10.04
N SER A 89 9.42 0.52 9.43
CA SER A 89 8.51 1.58 9.02
C SER A 89 8.89 2.07 7.63
N SER A 90 7.90 2.27 6.77
CA SER A 90 8.13 2.91 5.48
C SER A 90 6.89 3.68 5.06
N GLN A 91 6.97 4.37 3.92
CA GLN A 91 5.77 4.83 3.24
C GLN A 91 4.83 3.63 2.98
N PRO A 92 3.51 3.78 3.23
CA PRO A 92 2.54 2.72 2.95
C PRO A 92 2.50 2.36 1.47
N ALA A 93 2.21 1.07 1.22
CA ALA A 93 1.72 0.60 -0.06
C ALA A 93 0.37 1.24 -0.39
N MET A 94 -0.11 1.04 -1.62
CA MET A 94 -1.41 1.54 -2.05
C MET A 94 -2.30 0.39 -2.49
N GLY A 95 -3.56 0.43 -2.09
CA GLY A 95 -4.59 -0.51 -2.51
C GLY A 95 -5.83 0.20 -3.01
N VAL A 96 -6.71 -0.56 -3.63
CA VAL A 96 -7.98 -0.08 -4.16
C VAL A 96 -9.10 -0.57 -3.25
N ARG A 97 -9.81 0.36 -2.62
CA ARG A 97 -11.11 0.13 -2.02
C ARG A 97 -12.19 0.29 -3.08
N GLU A 98 -13.04 -0.71 -3.22
CA GLU A 98 -14.07 -0.77 -4.25
C GLU A 98 -15.40 -1.19 -3.64
N SER A 99 -16.37 -0.29 -3.71
CA SER A 99 -17.76 -0.50 -3.33
C SER A 99 -18.65 -0.23 -4.55
N LYS A 100 -19.94 -0.58 -4.48
CA LYS A 100 -20.87 -0.48 -5.63
C LYS A 100 -20.77 0.82 -6.44
N ASN A 101 -20.55 1.96 -5.78
CA ASN A 101 -20.54 3.28 -6.42
C ASN A 101 -19.25 4.08 -6.18
N LYS A 102 -18.26 3.53 -5.49
CA LYS A 102 -17.05 4.29 -5.10
C LYS A 102 -15.81 3.43 -5.22
N ARG A 103 -14.83 3.96 -5.94
CA ARG A 103 -13.48 3.44 -6.04
C ARG A 103 -12.52 4.45 -5.43
N LEU A 104 -11.70 4.03 -4.46
CA LEU A 104 -10.78 4.90 -3.74
C LEU A 104 -9.44 4.20 -3.55
N ILE A 105 -8.36 4.89 -3.84
CA ILE A 105 -6.99 4.43 -3.62
C ILE A 105 -6.57 4.90 -2.23
N GLU A 106 -6.26 3.95 -1.36
CA GLU A 106 -5.96 4.18 0.06
C GLU A 106 -4.63 3.53 0.45
N PRO A 107 -3.99 3.99 1.54
CA PRO A 107 -2.82 3.31 2.08
C PRO A 107 -3.14 1.86 2.45
N ALA A 108 -2.23 0.96 2.10
CA ALA A 108 -2.24 -0.44 2.44
C ALA A 108 -1.02 -0.76 3.31
N ILE A 109 -1.23 -1.59 4.33
CA ILE A 109 -0.18 -2.11 5.21
C ILE A 109 -0.22 -3.62 5.29
N PRO A 110 0.91 -4.29 5.59
CA PRO A 110 0.87 -5.65 6.11
C PRO A 110 -0.08 -5.69 7.31
N GLY A 111 -1.19 -6.42 7.19
CA GLY A 111 -2.18 -6.56 8.26
C GLY A 111 -1.87 -7.79 9.09
N MET A 112 -1.87 -8.95 8.43
CA MET A 112 -1.46 -10.24 9.00
C MET A 112 -0.68 -11.00 7.94
N ILE A 113 0.63 -11.12 8.13
CA ILE A 113 1.47 -12.07 7.41
C ILE A 113 1.83 -13.12 8.44
N ILE A 114 1.09 -14.21 8.46
CA ILE A 114 1.11 -15.17 9.55
C ILE A 114 1.25 -16.59 9.06
N THR A 115 2.13 -17.32 9.72
CA THR A 115 2.31 -18.76 9.59
C THR A 115 1.83 -19.38 10.90
N ILE A 116 0.85 -20.29 10.84
CA ILE A 116 0.32 -21.00 12.01
C ILE A 116 0.67 -22.48 11.86
N ASP A 117 1.51 -22.99 12.75
CA ASP A 117 1.80 -24.42 12.85
C ASP A 117 0.74 -25.11 13.70
N LYS A 118 -0.30 -25.66 13.06
CA LYS A 118 -1.34 -26.43 13.74
C LYS A 118 -0.83 -27.81 14.17
N GLY A 119 0.24 -28.30 13.53
CA GLY A 119 0.88 -29.57 13.84
C GLY A 119 1.43 -29.58 15.26
N SER A 120 2.07 -28.48 15.66
CA SER A 120 2.59 -28.29 17.02
C SER A 120 1.50 -28.49 18.11
N TYR A 121 0.27 -28.03 17.87
CA TYR A 121 -0.86 -28.25 18.77
C TYR A 121 -1.36 -29.71 18.73
N ALA A 122 -1.37 -30.33 17.55
CA ALA A 122 -1.79 -31.73 17.36
C ALA A 122 -0.72 -32.76 17.77
N GLY A 123 0.42 -32.33 18.33
CA GLY A 123 1.53 -33.21 18.70
C GLY A 123 2.31 -33.79 17.51
N LYS A 124 2.17 -33.20 16.32
CA LYS A 124 2.98 -33.52 15.14
C LYS A 124 4.33 -32.79 15.22
N GLU A 125 5.29 -33.21 14.41
CA GLU A 125 6.54 -32.46 14.23
C GLU A 125 6.27 -31.03 13.73
N ILE A 126 7.04 -30.08 14.27
CA ILE A 126 6.97 -28.67 13.89
C ILE A 126 7.17 -28.53 12.38
N GLY A 127 6.33 -27.71 11.75
CA GLY A 127 6.37 -27.43 10.31
C GLY A 127 5.59 -28.42 9.44
N LYS A 128 5.06 -29.53 9.98
CA LYS A 128 4.33 -30.53 9.14
C LYS A 128 2.91 -30.14 8.76
N ASP A 129 2.24 -29.30 9.55
CA ASP A 129 0.84 -28.93 9.33
C ASP A 129 0.66 -27.42 9.54
N VAL A 130 1.12 -26.68 8.55
CA VAL A 130 1.21 -25.22 8.57
C VAL A 130 0.10 -24.60 7.74
N SER A 131 -0.42 -23.46 8.18
CA SER A 131 -1.28 -22.58 7.40
C SER A 131 -0.66 -21.21 7.29
N PHE A 132 -0.55 -20.70 6.06
CA PHE A 132 0.04 -19.41 5.76
C PHE A 132 -1.00 -18.45 5.20
N TYR A 133 -1.00 -17.23 5.72
CA TYR A 133 -1.87 -16.15 5.25
C TYR A 133 -1.07 -14.86 5.10
N ARG A 134 -1.21 -14.22 3.94
CA ARG A 134 -0.64 -12.90 3.64
C ARG A 134 -1.77 -11.94 3.34
N LEU A 135 -2.18 -11.19 4.36
CA LEU A 135 -3.33 -10.29 4.30
C LEU A 135 -2.89 -8.86 4.57
N TYR A 136 -3.10 -7.99 3.59
CA TYR A 136 -2.92 -6.55 3.80
C TYR A 136 -4.21 -5.92 4.32
N ALA A 137 -4.09 -4.78 4.96
CA ALA A 137 -5.20 -4.00 5.45
C ALA A 137 -5.14 -2.58 4.91
N SER A 138 -6.30 -2.01 4.58
CA SER A 138 -6.42 -0.56 4.40
C SER A 138 -6.23 0.10 5.76
N ASN A 139 -5.41 1.16 5.78
CA ASN A 139 -5.13 1.93 6.97
C ASN A 139 -5.14 3.42 6.63
N SER A 140 -5.45 4.27 7.60
CA SER A 140 -5.19 5.71 7.54
C SER A 140 -4.06 6.01 8.51
N PRO A 141 -2.79 6.00 8.06
CA PRO A 141 -1.65 6.23 8.94
C PRO A 141 -1.79 7.56 9.68
N HIS A 142 -1.52 7.55 10.98
CA HIS A 142 -1.59 8.74 11.84
C HIS A 142 -0.33 9.62 11.72
N THR A 143 0.28 9.62 10.54
CA THR A 143 1.56 10.24 10.21
C THR A 143 1.37 11.29 9.11
N THR A 144 0.21 11.95 9.16
CA THR A 144 -0.22 12.96 8.20
C THR A 144 0.70 14.18 8.28
N THR A 145 1.27 14.56 7.14
CA THR A 145 2.20 15.69 7.01
C THR A 145 1.71 16.75 6.03
N LYS A 146 2.23 17.98 6.17
CA LYS A 146 1.98 19.07 5.22
C LYS A 146 2.54 18.75 3.83
N SER A 147 3.73 18.16 3.76
CA SER A 147 4.34 17.70 2.52
C SER A 147 3.69 16.41 2.04
N VAL A 148 3.60 16.25 0.72
CA VAL A 148 3.13 15.04 0.06
C VAL A 148 4.31 14.22 -0.46
N ARG A 149 4.11 12.92 -0.67
CA ARG A 149 5.07 12.09 -1.41
C ARG A 149 5.20 12.55 -2.86
N ASP A 150 6.39 12.38 -3.43
CA ASP A 150 6.66 12.69 -4.83
C ASP A 150 5.96 11.71 -5.80
N CYS A 151 5.89 12.06 -7.08
CA CYS A 151 5.23 11.23 -8.08
C CYS A 151 5.89 9.85 -8.21
N LYS A 152 7.22 9.77 -8.08
CA LYS A 152 7.98 8.52 -8.20
C LYS A 152 7.66 7.54 -7.07
N SER A 153 7.36 8.03 -5.88
CA SER A 153 6.90 7.23 -4.74
C SER A 153 5.62 6.46 -5.10
N CYS A 154 4.65 7.09 -5.75
CA CYS A 154 3.42 6.39 -6.15
C CYS A 154 3.58 5.55 -7.44
N HIS A 155 4.36 6.04 -8.39
CA HIS A 155 4.37 5.50 -9.76
C HIS A 155 5.52 4.54 -10.05
N THR A 156 6.58 4.53 -9.24
CA THR A 156 7.82 3.77 -9.52
C THR A 156 8.46 3.12 -8.30
N ASN A 157 7.92 3.29 -7.09
CA ASN A 157 8.41 2.58 -5.91
C ASN A 157 7.75 1.21 -5.82
N SER A 158 8.56 0.14 -5.89
CA SER A 158 8.13 -1.26 -5.85
C SER A 158 7.28 -1.59 -4.62
N ALA A 159 7.72 -1.18 -3.43
CA ALA A 159 7.01 -1.43 -2.19
C ALA A 159 5.66 -0.70 -2.16
N THR A 160 5.61 0.53 -2.67
CA THR A 160 4.39 1.34 -2.74
C THR A 160 3.35 0.71 -3.69
N LEU A 161 3.82 0.09 -4.77
CA LEU A 161 2.98 -0.66 -5.73
C LEU A 161 2.59 -2.06 -5.23
N GLY A 162 3.15 -2.52 -4.11
CA GLY A 162 2.85 -3.81 -3.47
C GLY A 162 3.76 -4.96 -3.89
N TYR A 163 4.86 -4.72 -4.61
CA TYR A 163 5.81 -5.77 -5.02
C TYR A 163 6.82 -6.15 -3.93
N GLY A 164 6.80 -5.45 -2.80
CA GLY A 164 7.85 -5.54 -1.78
C GLY A 164 9.01 -4.58 -2.06
N ASN A 165 9.93 -4.48 -1.12
CA ASN A 165 11.14 -3.70 -1.25
C ASN A 165 12.05 -4.32 -2.33
N GLY A 166 12.80 -3.47 -3.00
CA GLY A 166 13.71 -3.89 -4.06
C GLY A 166 13.86 -2.83 -5.14
N LYS A 167 14.60 -3.20 -6.18
CA LYS A 167 14.98 -2.30 -7.27
C LYS A 167 14.01 -2.46 -8.45
N LEU A 168 13.25 -1.40 -8.75
CA LEU A 168 12.38 -1.32 -9.92
C LEU A 168 12.98 -0.40 -10.98
N VAL A 169 13.40 -0.97 -12.11
CA VAL A 169 14.15 -0.28 -13.16
C VAL A 169 13.37 -0.29 -14.47
N TYR A 170 13.35 0.87 -15.13
CA TYR A 170 12.84 0.99 -16.49
C TYR A 170 14.00 0.97 -17.48
N ASP A 171 14.14 -0.14 -18.20
CA ASP A 171 15.18 -0.34 -19.20
C ASP A 171 14.63 -0.09 -20.60
N ILE A 172 15.39 0.65 -21.42
CA ILE A 172 15.08 0.86 -22.83
C ILE A 172 16.13 0.14 -23.65
N LYS A 173 15.72 -0.87 -24.42
CA LYS A 173 16.58 -1.61 -25.35
C LYS A 173 15.90 -1.73 -26.71
N ASN A 174 16.62 -1.41 -27.79
CA ASN A 174 16.12 -1.49 -29.17
C ASN A 174 14.77 -0.80 -29.38
N GLY A 175 14.59 0.40 -28.79
CA GLY A 175 13.34 1.16 -28.88
C GLY A 175 12.14 0.57 -28.12
N LYS A 176 12.36 -0.44 -27.27
CA LYS A 176 11.33 -1.04 -26.41
C LYS A 176 11.66 -0.78 -24.94
N GLY A 177 10.70 -0.21 -24.22
CA GLY A 177 10.80 0.01 -22.78
C GLY A 177 10.26 -1.19 -22.00
N LYS A 178 10.97 -1.63 -20.96
CA LYS A 178 10.56 -2.73 -20.10
C LYS A 178 10.86 -2.40 -18.64
N TRP A 179 9.90 -2.70 -17.76
CA TRP A 179 10.11 -2.67 -16.32
C TRP A 179 10.70 -4.01 -15.85
N ASN A 180 11.76 -3.94 -15.05
CA ASN A 180 12.38 -5.07 -14.39
C ASN A 180 12.39 -4.82 -12.88
N PHE A 181 11.99 -5.84 -12.12
CA PHE A 181 11.98 -5.80 -10.67
C PHE A 181 12.95 -6.84 -10.12
N THR A 182 13.80 -6.43 -9.18
CA THR A 182 14.66 -7.30 -8.40
C THR A 182 14.29 -7.12 -6.92
N PRO A 183 13.70 -8.13 -6.26
CA PRO A 183 13.32 -8.00 -4.86
C PRO A 183 14.54 -7.93 -3.94
N GLU A 184 14.38 -7.28 -2.79
CA GLU A 184 15.38 -7.26 -1.72
C GLU A 184 15.31 -8.51 -0.85
N TYR A 185 14.10 -9.02 -0.61
CA TYR A 185 13.86 -10.23 0.17
C TYR A 185 13.73 -11.46 -0.73
N GLU A 186 14.11 -12.60 -0.18
CA GLU A 186 13.86 -13.92 -0.76
C GLU A 186 12.36 -14.22 -0.86
N ASN A 187 12.01 -15.15 -1.75
CA ASN A 187 10.65 -15.61 -1.87
C ASN A 187 10.25 -16.52 -0.71
N ASN A 188 9.11 -16.25 -0.10
CA ASN A 188 8.51 -17.11 0.90
C ASN A 188 8.07 -18.44 0.25
N PRO A 189 8.41 -19.60 0.83
CA PRO A 189 8.08 -20.91 0.24
C PRO A 189 6.58 -21.20 0.16
N ASN A 190 5.75 -20.51 0.96
CA ASN A 190 4.30 -20.77 1.01
C ASN A 190 3.54 -20.18 -0.19
N ASP A 191 4.00 -19.06 -0.75
CA ASP A 191 3.32 -18.36 -1.84
C ASP A 191 4.22 -17.92 -3.00
N ASN A 192 5.53 -18.09 -2.86
CA ASN A 192 6.56 -17.71 -3.82
C ASN A 192 6.52 -16.20 -4.16
N LEU A 193 6.22 -15.36 -3.17
CA LEU A 193 6.37 -13.91 -3.22
C LEU A 193 7.52 -13.48 -2.31
N PRO A 194 8.21 -12.35 -2.59
CA PRO A 194 9.15 -11.77 -1.64
C PRO A 194 8.50 -11.61 -0.26
N GLU A 195 9.25 -11.84 0.82
CA GLU A 195 8.70 -11.88 2.19
C GLU A 195 7.84 -10.65 2.54
N ASP A 196 8.17 -9.49 1.99
CA ASP A 196 7.49 -8.23 2.27
C ASP A 196 6.53 -7.78 1.16
N ALA A 197 6.35 -8.57 0.09
CA ALA A 197 5.45 -8.26 -1.00
C ALA A 197 3.99 -8.48 -0.62
N TRP A 198 3.09 -7.82 -1.34
CA TRP A 198 1.66 -8.07 -1.32
C TRP A 198 1.20 -8.86 -2.56
N ILE A 199 1.80 -8.53 -3.71
CA ILE A 199 1.43 -9.08 -5.02
C ILE A 199 2.67 -9.38 -5.87
N PRO A 200 2.57 -10.33 -6.82
CA PRO A 200 3.64 -10.56 -7.77
C PRO A 200 3.79 -9.37 -8.74
N PHE A 201 5.01 -9.17 -9.22
CA PHE A 201 5.32 -8.14 -10.21
C PHE A 201 4.60 -8.40 -11.54
N LEU A 202 3.76 -7.45 -11.97
CA LEU A 202 3.05 -7.44 -13.26
C LEU A 202 2.30 -8.74 -13.61
N THR A 203 1.90 -9.48 -12.59
CA THR A 203 1.20 -10.76 -12.74
C THR A 203 -0.06 -10.76 -11.88
N ALA A 204 -1.12 -11.43 -12.34
CA ALA A 204 -2.31 -11.56 -11.53
C ALA A 204 -2.05 -12.52 -10.36
N PRO A 205 -2.52 -12.21 -9.13
CA PRO A 205 -2.55 -13.19 -8.07
C PRO A 205 -3.33 -14.44 -8.50
N LYS A 206 -2.99 -15.61 -7.94
CA LYS A 206 -3.73 -16.85 -8.20
C LYS A 206 -5.19 -16.68 -7.83
N LYS A 207 -6.10 -17.18 -8.68
CA LYS A 207 -7.55 -17.07 -8.46
C LYS A 207 -7.92 -17.73 -7.12
N GLY A 208 -8.75 -17.06 -6.33
CA GLY A 208 -9.23 -17.55 -5.04
C GLY A 208 -8.32 -17.25 -3.85
N ILE A 209 -7.14 -16.66 -4.05
CA ILE A 209 -6.32 -16.17 -2.94
C ILE A 209 -6.95 -14.92 -2.33
N ILE A 210 -7.22 -14.98 -1.03
CA ILE A 210 -7.58 -13.83 -0.21
C ILE A 210 -6.27 -13.17 0.20
N ASN A 211 -6.09 -11.90 -0.18
CA ASN A 211 -4.87 -11.14 0.10
C ASN A 211 -5.16 -9.87 0.90
N SER A 212 -6.37 -9.72 1.41
CA SER A 212 -6.82 -8.55 2.16
C SER A 212 -7.68 -8.95 3.34
N THR A 213 -7.58 -8.19 4.42
CA THR A 213 -8.42 -8.33 5.61
C THR A 213 -9.86 -7.81 5.41
N ARG A 214 -10.17 -7.23 4.24
CA ARG A 214 -11.49 -6.71 3.88
C ARG A 214 -11.84 -7.11 2.45
N LEU A 215 -13.08 -7.54 2.23
CA LEU A 215 -13.58 -8.00 0.92
C LEU A 215 -13.70 -6.87 -0.11
N ASP A 216 -13.86 -5.63 0.34
CA ASP A 216 -13.97 -4.44 -0.50
C ASP A 216 -12.61 -3.75 -0.72
N PHE A 217 -11.50 -4.37 -0.32
CA PHE A 217 -10.15 -3.83 -0.47
C PHE A 217 -9.23 -4.84 -1.13
N ARG A 218 -8.50 -4.42 -2.15
CA ARG A 218 -7.65 -5.30 -2.96
C ARG A 218 -6.39 -4.57 -3.43
N PRO A 219 -5.35 -5.31 -3.85
CA PRO A 219 -4.23 -4.70 -4.55
C PRO A 219 -4.63 -4.21 -5.94
N PHE A 220 -3.69 -3.51 -6.60
CA PHE A 220 -3.85 -3.16 -8.01
C PHE A 220 -3.90 -4.39 -8.91
N THR A 221 -4.84 -4.38 -9.85
CA THR A 221 -4.86 -5.30 -10.98
C THR A 221 -3.66 -5.04 -11.89
N VAL A 222 -3.27 -6.02 -12.72
CA VAL A 222 -2.19 -5.86 -13.70
C VAL A 222 -2.41 -4.63 -14.60
N LYS A 223 -3.65 -4.38 -15.04
CA LYS A 223 -3.98 -3.19 -15.84
C LYS A 223 -3.76 -1.88 -15.09
N GLU A 224 -4.08 -1.84 -13.79
CA GLU A 224 -3.85 -0.66 -12.96
C GLU A 224 -2.34 -0.46 -12.69
N GLN A 225 -1.60 -1.55 -12.44
CA GLN A 225 -0.14 -1.53 -12.34
C GLN A 225 0.50 -0.97 -13.61
N GLN A 226 0.11 -1.47 -14.79
CA GLN A 226 0.61 -0.99 -16.08
C GLN A 226 0.33 0.50 -16.31
N ARG A 227 -0.83 1.02 -15.88
CA ARG A 227 -1.17 2.45 -15.95
C ARG A 227 -0.29 3.30 -15.03
N LEU A 228 -0.05 2.84 -13.79
CA LEU A 228 0.83 3.51 -12.84
C LEU A 228 2.26 3.58 -13.38
N LEU A 229 2.76 2.45 -13.88
CA LEU A 229 4.10 2.31 -14.47
C LEU A 229 4.27 3.02 -15.81
N LEU A 230 3.20 3.26 -16.57
CA LEU A 230 3.21 4.11 -17.76
C LEU A 230 3.57 5.55 -17.39
N VAL A 231 2.92 6.11 -16.37
CA VAL A 231 3.28 7.44 -15.84
C VAL A 231 4.68 7.39 -15.23
N GLY A 232 5.01 6.30 -14.53
CA GLY A 232 6.34 6.03 -14.01
C GLY A 232 7.46 6.10 -15.05
N ALA A 233 7.18 5.67 -16.29
CA ALA A 233 8.13 5.75 -17.40
C ALA A 233 8.36 7.20 -17.85
N CYS A 234 7.31 8.03 -17.89
CA CYS A 234 7.44 9.45 -18.17
C CYS A 234 8.30 10.16 -17.10
N LEU A 235 8.14 9.78 -15.83
CA LEU A 235 8.90 10.33 -14.69
C LEU A 235 10.40 9.96 -14.72
N GLN A 236 10.84 9.05 -15.61
CA GLN A 236 12.27 8.82 -15.82
C GLN A 236 12.96 10.01 -16.50
N CYS A 237 12.20 10.81 -17.26
CA CYS A 237 12.74 11.96 -18.00
C CYS A 237 12.13 13.29 -17.53
N HIS A 238 10.89 13.28 -17.04
CA HIS A 238 10.20 14.49 -16.57
C HIS A 238 10.25 14.59 -15.05
N LYS A 239 10.52 15.80 -14.56
CA LYS A 239 10.34 16.15 -13.14
C LYS A 239 8.85 16.31 -12.82
N ASP A 240 8.49 16.07 -11.57
CA ASP A 240 7.11 16.19 -11.06
C ASP A 240 6.47 17.55 -11.38
N ASP A 241 7.26 18.63 -11.36
CA ASP A 241 6.83 19.99 -11.60
C ASP A 241 6.97 20.46 -13.06
N SER A 242 7.33 19.56 -13.98
CA SER A 242 7.44 19.87 -15.41
C SER A 242 6.09 20.28 -15.99
N LYS A 243 6.13 21.01 -17.12
CA LYS A 243 4.93 21.45 -17.83
C LYS A 243 4.04 20.26 -18.20
N GLU A 244 4.63 19.18 -18.69
CA GLU A 244 3.93 17.96 -19.11
C GLU A 244 3.26 17.26 -17.94
N MET A 245 3.97 17.11 -16.80
CA MET A 245 3.42 16.45 -15.62
C MET A 245 2.30 17.29 -15.00
N LYS A 246 2.44 18.61 -14.90
CA LYS A 246 1.36 19.52 -14.45
C LYS A 246 0.14 19.45 -15.37
N GLN A 247 0.34 19.43 -16.69
CA GLN A 247 -0.77 19.28 -17.64
C GLN A 247 -1.48 17.94 -17.47
N SER A 248 -0.75 16.87 -17.13
CA SER A 248 -1.31 15.52 -16.95
C SER A 248 -2.28 15.45 -15.77
N LEU A 249 -2.10 16.29 -14.75
CA LEU A 249 -3.02 16.39 -13.62
C LEU A 249 -4.36 17.01 -14.02
N VAL A 250 -4.36 17.92 -15.01
CA VAL A 250 -5.55 18.64 -15.47
C VAL A 250 -6.28 17.86 -16.55
N ASP A 251 -5.56 17.42 -17.59
CA ASP A 251 -6.17 16.81 -18.79
C ASP A 251 -6.18 15.28 -18.74
N GLY A 252 -5.50 14.68 -17.75
CA GLY A 252 -5.14 13.28 -17.76
C GLY A 252 -3.97 12.99 -18.72
N ILE A 253 -3.50 11.75 -18.70
CA ILE A 253 -2.32 11.34 -19.49
C ILE A 253 -2.65 11.13 -20.98
N ASN A 254 -3.88 10.76 -21.33
CA ASN A 254 -4.24 10.34 -22.69
C ASN A 254 -4.00 11.42 -23.78
N PRO A 255 -4.35 12.70 -23.56
CA PRO A 255 -4.05 13.75 -24.54
C PRO A 255 -2.55 13.98 -24.75
N LEU A 256 -1.73 13.78 -23.70
CA LEU A 256 -0.28 13.93 -23.75
C LEU A 256 0.38 12.80 -24.53
N LEU A 257 -0.16 11.57 -24.43
CA LEU A 257 0.33 10.42 -25.21
C LEU A 257 0.21 10.63 -26.73
N LYS A 258 -0.66 11.53 -27.20
CA LYS A 258 -0.78 11.89 -28.62
C LYS A 258 0.28 12.88 -29.10
N LYS A 259 1.04 13.47 -28.18
CA LYS A 259 2.05 14.51 -28.44
C LYS A 259 3.47 14.05 -28.10
N LEU A 260 3.69 12.74 -28.05
CA LEU A 260 5.00 12.18 -27.69
C LEU A 260 6.06 12.51 -28.72
N SER A 261 7.25 12.86 -28.23
CA SER A 261 8.42 13.01 -29.10
C SER A 261 8.92 11.64 -29.57
N LYS A 262 9.73 11.62 -30.64
CA LYS A 262 10.39 10.38 -31.11
C LYS A 262 11.32 9.74 -30.08
N ASN A 263 11.77 10.51 -29.08
CA ASN A 263 12.63 10.03 -28.01
C ASN A 263 11.84 9.35 -26.87
N CYS A 264 10.51 9.52 -26.85
CA CYS A 264 9.67 8.93 -25.82
C CYS A 264 9.43 7.45 -26.12
N ILE A 265 10.05 6.58 -25.33
CA ILE A 265 9.83 5.13 -25.42
C ILE A 265 8.88 4.71 -24.31
N LEU A 266 7.71 4.20 -24.68
CA LEU A 266 6.69 3.72 -23.74
C LEU A 266 6.95 2.27 -23.32
N PRO A 267 6.46 1.85 -22.14
CA PRO A 267 6.54 0.46 -21.72
C PRO A 267 5.79 -0.45 -22.69
N ALA A 268 6.44 -1.53 -23.11
CA ALA A 268 5.82 -2.62 -23.84
C ALA A 268 5.48 -3.73 -22.85
N TYR A 269 4.22 -4.18 -22.88
CA TYR A 269 3.75 -5.33 -22.12
C TYR A 269 3.38 -6.42 -23.13
N ASN A 270 3.91 -7.62 -22.94
CA ASN A 270 3.58 -8.80 -23.75
C ASN A 270 2.26 -9.42 -23.28
#